data_AF-A0A1J5QVJ0-F1
#
_entry.id   AF-A0A1J5QVJ0-F1
#
_cell.length_a   1.000
_cell.length_b   1.000
_cell.length_c   1.000
_cell.angle_alpha   90.00
_cell.angle_beta   90.00
_cell.angle_gamma   90.00
#
_symmetry.space_group_name_H-M   'P 1'
#
loop_
_entity.id
_entity.type
_entity.pdbx_description
1 polymer ?
#
loop_
_entity_poly.entity_id
_entity_poly.type
_entity_poly.pdbx_seq_one_letter_code
_entity_poly.pdbx_strand_id
1 'polypeptide(L)'
;MYTHKLKIRTTAAFLTLSAVLLVAGCSSTPSTVATAPATVAPTTPAATPSATPTAAAVVSGTVLTPAQVAKLPDGVRAYPMPDGTKVAVVRGEPLPAPVQAAVTATVNAALPGGITNGQAPIATQVAEMNSLKASLVTTGTAMGRQVIAVYPIYGVRGVESNQVKSWFWTTTSTQGTFFDTAAQAQAAVASFVNANPTGTVVIVISK
;
A
#
# COMPACT_ATOMS: atom_id res chain seq x y z
N MET A 1 -45.07 9.01 -22.49
CA MET A 1 -44.94 9.11 -21.02
C MET A 1 -45.07 7.72 -20.42
N TYR A 2 -43.96 7.05 -20.12
CA TYR A 2 -43.94 5.70 -19.53
C TYR A 2 -43.36 5.78 -18.11
N THR A 3 -44.22 5.57 -17.11
CA THR A 3 -43.87 5.53 -15.69
C THR A 3 -43.43 4.13 -15.30
N HIS A 4 -42.12 3.90 -15.23
CA HIS A 4 -41.57 2.66 -14.67
C HIS A 4 -41.57 2.71 -13.14
N LYS A 5 -42.40 1.87 -12.52
CA LYS A 5 -42.44 1.66 -11.06
C LYS A 5 -41.21 0.84 -10.63
N LEU A 6 -40.27 1.46 -9.93
CA LEU A 6 -39.11 0.80 -9.34
C LEU A 6 -39.55 0.05 -8.07
N LYS A 7 -39.49 -1.28 -8.08
CA LYS A 7 -39.72 -2.13 -6.90
C LYS A 7 -38.44 -2.17 -6.05
N ILE A 8 -38.44 -1.44 -4.94
CA ILE A 8 -37.39 -1.49 -3.91
C ILE A 8 -37.54 -2.81 -3.14
N ARG A 9 -36.60 -3.74 -3.29
CA ARG A 9 -36.47 -4.92 -2.44
C ARG A 9 -35.49 -4.61 -1.31
N THR A 10 -36.04 -4.19 -0.17
CA THR A 10 -35.35 -4.01 1.10
C THR A 10 -34.85 -5.38 1.58
N THR A 11 -33.55 -5.64 1.47
CA THR A 11 -32.93 -6.85 2.01
C THR A 11 -32.40 -6.51 3.39
N ALA A 12 -33.06 -7.05 4.41
CA ALA A 12 -32.75 -6.80 5.81
C ALA A 12 -31.38 -7.35 6.20
N ALA A 13 -30.62 -6.51 6.90
CA ALA A 13 -29.36 -6.85 7.51
C ALA A 13 -29.56 -7.73 8.75
N PHE A 14 -28.83 -8.85 8.81
CA PHE A 14 -28.58 -9.59 10.05
C PHE A 14 -27.08 -9.90 10.07
N LEU A 15 -26.34 -9.23 10.94
CA LEU A 15 -24.97 -9.61 11.28
C LEU A 15 -24.77 -9.37 12.77
N THR A 16 -25.17 -10.39 13.53
CA THR A 16 -24.75 -10.64 14.90
C THR A 16 -23.31 -11.13 14.88
N LEU A 17 -22.38 -10.37 15.46
CA LEU A 17 -21.07 -10.91 15.84
C LEU A 17 -20.69 -10.39 17.23
N SER A 18 -20.99 -11.22 18.21
CA SER A 18 -20.50 -11.13 19.59
C SER A 18 -19.00 -11.35 19.63
N ALA A 19 -18.26 -10.43 20.23
CA ALA A 19 -16.90 -10.68 20.71
C ALA A 19 -16.74 -10.06 22.11
N VAL A 20 -17.04 -10.89 23.10
CA VAL A 20 -16.66 -10.70 24.50
C VAL A 20 -15.16 -10.96 24.61
N LEU A 21 -14.35 -9.93 24.84
CA LEU A 21 -13.00 -10.10 25.38
C LEU A 21 -12.83 -9.19 26.61
N LEU A 22 -13.16 -9.77 27.76
CA LEU A 22 -12.68 -9.34 29.06
C LEU A 22 -11.18 -9.63 29.15
N VAL A 23 -10.35 -8.60 29.34
CA VAL A 23 -9.04 -8.75 29.98
C VAL A 23 -8.95 -7.72 31.10
N ALA A 24 -9.53 -8.09 32.24
CA ALA A 24 -9.15 -7.54 33.53
C ALA A 24 -7.90 -8.28 34.00
N GLY A 25 -6.79 -7.56 34.18
CA GLY A 25 -5.55 -8.08 34.73
C GLY A 25 -5.05 -7.16 35.83
N CYS A 26 -5.28 -7.58 37.07
CA CYS A 26 -5.03 -6.86 38.32
C CYS A 26 -3.56 -6.55 38.59
N SER A 27 -3.37 -5.38 39.21
CA SER A 27 -2.24 -4.97 40.04
C SER A 27 -1.90 -6.00 41.12
N SER A 28 -0.60 -6.17 41.42
CA SER A 28 -0.09 -6.47 42.78
C SER A 28 1.43 -6.30 42.83
N THR A 29 1.87 -5.25 43.52
CA THR A 29 3.23 -5.12 44.07
C THR A 29 3.26 -5.78 45.45
N PRO A 30 4.33 -6.52 45.80
CA PRO A 30 4.89 -6.35 47.14
C PRO A 30 6.42 -6.25 47.18
N SER A 31 6.87 -5.44 48.14
CA SER A 31 8.24 -5.20 48.60
C SER A 31 8.99 -6.47 48.99
N THR A 32 10.31 -6.47 48.81
CA THR A 32 11.21 -7.39 49.53
C THR A 32 12.60 -6.80 49.74
N VAL A 33 12.87 -6.49 51.01
CA VAL A 33 14.12 -6.72 51.79
C VAL A 33 15.44 -6.13 51.27
N ALA A 34 15.90 -5.12 52.01
CA ALA A 34 17.29 -4.69 52.04
C ALA A 34 18.21 -5.86 52.46
N THR A 35 19.12 -6.24 51.56
CA THR A 35 20.18 -7.21 51.82
C THR A 35 21.53 -6.49 51.90
N ALA A 36 22.35 -6.92 52.85
CA ALA A 36 23.61 -6.35 53.34
C ALA A 36 24.64 -5.96 52.25
N PRO A 37 25.56 -5.02 52.55
CA PRO A 37 26.68 -4.71 51.66
C PRO A 37 27.61 -5.91 51.51
N ALA A 38 27.84 -6.33 50.26
CA ALA A 38 28.79 -7.36 49.91
C ALA A 38 30.22 -6.79 49.91
N THR A 39 31.13 -7.52 50.57
CA THR A 39 32.58 -7.35 50.52
C THR A 39 33.08 -7.38 49.08
N VAL A 40 33.85 -6.36 48.69
CA VAL A 40 34.40 -6.21 47.33
C VAL A 40 35.53 -7.22 47.13
N ALA A 41 35.29 -8.24 46.31
CA ALA A 41 36.34 -9.12 45.79
C ALA A 41 37.03 -8.44 44.58
N PRO A 42 38.33 -8.70 44.33
CA PRO A 42 39.08 -8.08 43.25
C PRO A 42 38.43 -8.36 41.88
N THR A 43 38.21 -7.28 41.13
CA THR A 43 37.62 -7.30 39.79
C THR A 43 38.58 -7.94 38.79
N THR A 44 38.25 -9.15 38.35
CA THR A 44 38.78 -9.75 37.13
C THR A 44 38.47 -8.82 35.94
N PRO A 45 39.41 -8.54 35.02
CA PRO A 45 39.15 -7.71 33.86
C PRO A 45 37.92 -8.20 33.10
N ALA A 46 36.91 -7.32 32.96
CA ALA A 46 35.72 -7.61 32.19
C ALA A 46 36.11 -7.91 30.74
N ALA A 47 35.73 -9.09 30.25
CA ALA A 47 35.83 -9.41 28.83
C ALA A 47 35.11 -8.31 28.05
N THR A 48 35.84 -7.64 27.17
CA THR A 48 35.29 -6.66 26.22
C THR A 48 34.07 -7.27 25.52
N PRO A 49 32.91 -6.59 25.49
CA PRO A 49 31.74 -7.10 24.79
C PRO A 49 32.11 -7.36 23.33
N SER A 50 31.99 -8.62 22.92
CA SER A 50 32.11 -9.03 21.53
C SER A 50 31.11 -8.21 20.71
N ALA A 51 31.61 -7.42 19.76
CA ALA A 51 30.78 -6.59 18.91
C ALA A 51 29.70 -7.47 18.27
N THR A 52 28.43 -7.23 18.62
CA THR A 52 27.31 -7.88 17.95
C THR A 52 27.46 -7.57 16.46
N PRO A 53 27.56 -8.58 15.57
CA PRO A 53 27.73 -8.34 14.16
C PRO A 53 26.58 -7.47 13.68
N THR A 54 26.88 -6.22 13.32
CA THR A 54 25.91 -5.30 12.74
C THR A 54 25.46 -5.94 11.43
N ALA A 55 24.18 -6.32 11.36
CA ALA A 55 23.61 -6.89 10.15
C ALA A 55 23.94 -5.96 8.98
N ALA A 56 24.54 -6.50 7.92
CA ALA A 56 24.91 -5.72 6.76
C ALA A 56 23.69 -4.94 6.24
N ALA A 57 23.85 -3.64 6.04
CA ALA A 57 22.77 -2.79 5.54
C ALA A 57 22.34 -3.28 4.16
N VAL A 58 21.06 -3.60 3.99
CA VAL A 58 20.50 -4.03 2.71
C VAL A 58 20.23 -2.81 1.86
N VAL A 59 20.83 -2.74 0.67
CA VAL A 59 20.63 -1.63 -0.28
C VAL A 59 19.38 -1.90 -1.13
N SER A 60 18.51 -0.90 -1.27
CA SER A 60 17.32 -0.97 -2.14
C SER A 60 17.74 -1.25 -3.59
N GLY A 61 17.03 -2.17 -4.26
CA GLY A 61 17.35 -2.62 -5.61
C GLY A 61 18.23 -3.87 -5.68
N THR A 62 18.77 -4.33 -4.56
CA THR A 62 19.59 -5.56 -4.53
C THR A 62 18.72 -6.80 -4.71
N VAL A 63 19.16 -7.74 -5.56
CA VAL A 63 18.53 -9.06 -5.67
C VAL A 63 18.87 -9.90 -4.43
N LEU A 64 17.84 -10.44 -3.78
CA LEU A 64 17.95 -11.18 -2.53
C LEU A 64 17.96 -12.69 -2.79
N THR A 65 18.87 -13.38 -2.11
CA THR A 65 18.85 -14.84 -1.99
C THR A 65 17.73 -15.29 -1.02
N PRO A 66 17.27 -16.55 -1.10
CA PRO A 66 16.27 -17.07 -0.16
C PRO A 66 16.67 -16.93 1.32
N ALA A 67 17.96 -17.11 1.63
CA ALA A 67 18.49 -16.96 2.98
C ALA A 67 18.45 -15.51 3.49
N GLN A 68 18.64 -14.52 2.61
CA GLN A 68 18.54 -13.10 2.97
C GLN A 68 17.09 -12.68 3.20
N VAL A 69 16.14 -13.21 2.41
CA VAL A 69 14.70 -12.89 2.57
C VAL A 69 14.19 -13.26 3.97
N ALA A 70 14.68 -14.37 4.54
CA ALA A 70 14.30 -14.82 5.88
C ALA A 70 14.88 -13.96 7.03
N LYS A 71 15.86 -13.09 6.72
CA LYS A 71 16.60 -12.29 7.71
C LYS A 71 16.55 -10.79 7.39
N LEU A 72 15.50 -10.33 6.71
CA LEU A 72 15.37 -8.93 6.36
C LEU A 72 15.16 -8.08 7.63
N PRO A 73 15.89 -6.95 7.75
CA PRO A 73 15.67 -6.03 8.85
C PRO A 73 14.32 -5.30 8.69
N ASP A 74 13.86 -4.70 9.78
CA ASP A 74 12.66 -3.87 9.77
C ASP A 74 12.78 -2.74 8.75
N GLY A 75 11.66 -2.46 8.09
CA GLY A 75 11.61 -1.46 7.03
C GLY A 75 12.13 -1.95 5.66
N VAL A 76 12.60 -3.19 5.52
CA VAL A 76 12.95 -3.78 4.22
C VAL A 76 11.92 -4.82 3.80
N ARG A 77 11.57 -4.83 2.51
CA ARG A 77 10.65 -5.79 1.89
C ARG A 77 11.33 -6.48 0.72
N ALA A 78 11.08 -7.78 0.57
CA ALA A 78 11.44 -8.54 -0.62
C ALA A 78 10.30 -8.47 -1.63
N TYR A 79 10.41 -7.58 -2.63
CA TYR A 79 9.41 -7.47 -3.68
C TYR A 79 9.63 -8.55 -4.75
N PRO A 80 8.62 -9.37 -5.08
CA PRO A 80 8.72 -10.37 -6.13
C PRO A 80 8.67 -9.72 -7.51
N MET A 81 9.67 -10.01 -8.34
CA MET A 81 9.74 -9.59 -9.73
C MET A 81 9.07 -10.64 -10.66
N PRO A 82 8.68 -10.27 -11.89
CA PRO A 82 8.04 -11.19 -12.83
C PRO A 82 8.88 -12.41 -13.23
N ASP A 83 10.21 -12.30 -13.15
CA ASP A 83 11.15 -13.40 -13.40
C ASP A 83 11.30 -14.37 -12.19
N GLY A 84 10.56 -14.12 -11.11
CA GLY A 84 10.60 -14.91 -9.88
C GLY A 84 11.70 -14.48 -8.90
N THR A 85 12.58 -13.55 -9.27
CA THR A 85 13.58 -12.99 -8.35
C THR A 85 12.92 -12.10 -7.30
N LYS A 86 13.62 -11.86 -6.19
CA LYS A 86 13.16 -10.95 -5.13
C LYS A 86 14.12 -9.79 -5.01
N VAL A 87 13.61 -8.57 -5.09
CA VAL A 87 14.39 -7.33 -5.00
C VAL A 87 14.11 -6.64 -3.67
N ALA A 88 15.15 -6.18 -2.99
CA ALA A 88 15.02 -5.41 -1.77
C ALA A 88 14.37 -4.04 -2.06
N VAL A 89 13.34 -3.70 -1.29
CA VAL A 89 12.70 -2.39 -1.26
C VAL A 89 12.81 -1.86 0.17
N VAL A 90 13.65 -0.86 0.37
CA VAL A 90 13.90 -0.24 1.68
C VAL A 90 12.94 0.91 1.90
N ARG A 91 12.20 0.96 3.02
CA ARG A 91 11.25 2.03 3.36
C ARG A 91 11.95 3.39 3.42
N GLY A 92 11.33 4.41 2.83
CA GLY A 92 11.88 5.78 2.81
C GLY A 92 12.82 6.07 1.63
N GLU A 93 13.39 5.04 0.98
CA GLU A 93 14.20 5.23 -0.22
C GLU A 93 13.34 5.31 -1.49
N PRO A 94 13.81 6.00 -2.56
CA PRO A 94 13.20 5.90 -3.88
C PRO A 94 13.06 4.44 -4.33
N LEU A 95 12.00 4.12 -5.07
CA LEU A 95 11.88 2.76 -5.60
C LEU A 95 12.97 2.51 -6.65
N PRO A 96 13.59 1.32 -6.67
CA PRO A 96 14.49 0.93 -7.74
C PRO A 96 13.78 0.93 -9.09
N ALA A 97 14.44 1.41 -10.15
CA ALA A 97 13.84 1.50 -11.49
C ALA A 97 13.23 0.17 -12.01
N PRO A 98 13.86 -1.01 -11.82
CA PRO A 98 13.25 -2.28 -12.21
C PRO A 98 11.93 -2.56 -11.49
N VAL A 99 11.85 -2.25 -10.19
CA VAL A 99 10.63 -2.42 -9.39
C VAL A 99 9.56 -1.43 -9.86
N GLN A 100 9.91 -0.18 -10.13
CA GLN A 100 8.96 0.80 -10.69
C GLN A 100 8.36 0.33 -12.01
N ALA A 101 9.19 -0.22 -12.91
CA ALA A 101 8.75 -0.76 -14.19
C ALA A 101 7.82 -1.96 -14.01
N ALA A 102 8.14 -2.89 -13.11
CA ALA A 102 7.30 -4.06 -12.80
C ALA A 102 5.94 -3.66 -12.20
N VAL A 103 5.92 -2.71 -11.27
CA VAL A 103 4.69 -2.16 -10.68
C VAL A 103 3.84 -1.47 -11.73
N THR A 104 4.47 -0.64 -12.58
CA THR A 104 3.79 0.04 -13.69
C THR A 104 3.17 -0.97 -14.65
N ALA A 105 3.88 -2.02 -15.03
CA ALA A 105 3.37 -3.08 -15.88
C ALA A 105 2.18 -3.82 -15.23
N THR A 106 2.29 -4.16 -13.94
CA THR A 106 1.24 -4.87 -13.19
C THR A 106 -0.05 -4.04 -13.08
N VAL A 107 0.08 -2.75 -12.79
CA VAL A 107 -1.08 -1.85 -12.69
C VAL A 107 -1.67 -1.55 -14.07
N ASN A 108 -0.85 -1.39 -15.11
CA ASN A 108 -1.33 -1.24 -16.48
C ASN A 108 -2.03 -2.49 -17.01
N ALA A 109 -1.57 -3.69 -16.63
CA ALA A 109 -2.25 -4.94 -16.98
C ALA A 109 -3.63 -5.06 -16.32
N ALA A 110 -3.84 -4.42 -15.16
CA ALA A 110 -5.15 -4.32 -14.51
C ALA A 110 -6.10 -3.32 -15.20
N LEU A 111 -5.56 -2.46 -16.08
CA LEU A 111 -6.27 -1.45 -16.88
C LEU A 111 -5.81 -1.48 -18.35
N PRO A 112 -6.10 -2.55 -19.11
CA PRO A 112 -5.54 -2.75 -20.45
C PRO A 112 -5.96 -1.69 -21.48
N GLY A 113 -6.92 -0.81 -21.18
CA GLY A 113 -7.36 0.27 -22.08
C GLY A 113 -7.93 1.51 -21.36
N GLY A 114 -7.51 1.77 -20.12
CA GLY A 114 -8.21 2.67 -19.20
C GLY A 114 -9.50 2.05 -18.66
N ILE A 115 -10.24 2.77 -17.80
CA ILE A 115 -11.64 2.37 -17.54
C ILE A 115 -12.39 2.66 -18.84
N THR A 116 -12.80 1.58 -19.50
CA THR A 116 -13.15 1.53 -20.92
C THR A 116 -14.15 2.62 -21.32
N ASN A 117 -14.00 3.09 -22.57
CA ASN A 117 -14.92 3.94 -23.34
C ASN A 117 -16.27 4.10 -22.63
N GLY A 118 -16.74 5.31 -22.33
CA GLY A 118 -17.92 5.53 -21.50
C GLY A 118 -19.24 4.93 -22.03
N GLN A 119 -19.19 4.16 -23.13
CA GLN A 119 -20.24 3.32 -23.67
C GLN A 119 -20.22 1.87 -23.15
N ALA A 120 -19.15 1.44 -22.47
CA ALA A 120 -19.11 0.17 -21.78
C ALA A 120 -20.19 0.15 -20.68
N PRO A 121 -20.89 -0.98 -20.47
CA PRO A 121 -21.85 -1.09 -19.38
C PRO A 121 -21.23 -0.70 -18.04
N ILE A 122 -22.00 -0.03 -17.17
CA ILE A 122 -21.54 0.39 -15.84
C ILE A 122 -20.93 -0.79 -15.06
N ALA A 123 -21.51 -1.99 -15.20
CA ALA A 123 -20.98 -3.20 -14.57
C ALA A 123 -19.54 -3.53 -15.00
N THR A 124 -19.20 -3.33 -16.27
CA THR A 124 -17.84 -3.51 -16.80
C THR A 124 -16.89 -2.48 -16.20
N GLN A 125 -17.28 -1.21 -16.17
CA GLN A 125 -16.47 -0.14 -15.58
C GLN A 125 -16.20 -0.36 -14.08
N VAL A 126 -17.21 -0.85 -13.35
CA VAL A 126 -17.08 -1.21 -11.93
C VAL A 126 -16.13 -2.40 -11.75
N ALA A 127 -16.23 -3.42 -12.61
CA ALA A 127 -15.33 -4.58 -12.56
C ALA A 127 -13.86 -4.18 -12.83
N GLU A 128 -13.63 -3.32 -13.82
CA GLU A 128 -12.30 -2.76 -14.12
C GLU A 128 -11.74 -1.94 -12.96
N MET A 129 -12.56 -1.07 -12.36
CA MET A 129 -12.14 -0.30 -11.18
C MET A 129 -11.83 -1.20 -9.98
N ASN A 130 -12.59 -2.26 -9.77
CA ASN A 130 -12.33 -3.24 -8.71
C ASN A 130 -11.04 -4.03 -8.97
N SER A 131 -10.79 -4.41 -10.23
CA SER A 131 -9.53 -5.04 -10.66
C SER A 131 -8.32 -4.14 -10.38
N LEU A 132 -8.43 -2.86 -10.75
CA LEU A 132 -7.41 -1.86 -10.42
C LEU A 132 -7.18 -1.77 -8.92
N LYS A 133 -8.24 -1.59 -8.12
CA LYS A 133 -8.12 -1.49 -6.65
C LYS A 133 -7.47 -2.73 -6.06
N ALA A 134 -7.84 -3.92 -6.52
CA ALA A 134 -7.21 -5.17 -6.09
C ALA A 134 -5.71 -5.19 -6.43
N SER A 135 -5.33 -4.75 -7.64
CA SER A 135 -3.93 -4.64 -8.06
C SER A 135 -3.14 -3.65 -7.20
N LEU A 136 -3.73 -2.48 -6.86
CA LEU A 136 -3.12 -1.49 -5.97
C LEU A 136 -2.91 -2.03 -4.56
N VAL A 137 -3.89 -2.75 -4.00
CA VAL A 137 -3.78 -3.39 -2.68
C VAL A 137 -2.68 -4.45 -2.68
N THR A 138 -2.69 -5.37 -3.65
CA THR A 138 -1.71 -6.46 -3.73
C THR A 138 -0.29 -5.90 -3.90
N THR A 139 -0.12 -4.96 -4.84
CA THR A 139 1.19 -4.37 -5.14
C THR A 139 1.69 -3.52 -3.97
N GLY A 140 0.82 -2.71 -3.37
CA GLY A 140 1.17 -1.91 -2.21
C GLY A 140 1.55 -2.74 -1.00
N THR A 141 0.83 -3.83 -0.74
CA THR A 141 1.13 -4.78 0.33
C THR A 141 2.50 -5.45 0.12
N ALA A 142 2.79 -5.91 -1.11
CA ALA A 142 4.06 -6.54 -1.44
C ALA A 142 5.27 -5.61 -1.21
N MET A 143 5.11 -4.31 -1.47
CA MET A 143 6.16 -3.31 -1.25
C MET A 143 6.16 -2.70 0.15
N GLY A 144 5.09 -2.89 0.93
CA GLY A 144 4.85 -2.14 2.16
C GLY A 144 4.67 -0.63 1.92
N ARG A 145 4.11 -0.24 0.78
CA ARG A 145 3.99 1.15 0.30
C ARG A 145 2.62 1.40 -0.32
N GLN A 146 2.15 2.64 -0.31
CA GLN A 146 0.92 2.99 -1.02
C GLN A 146 1.19 3.15 -2.52
N VAL A 147 0.30 2.65 -3.35
CA VAL A 147 0.35 2.84 -4.81
C VAL A 147 -0.74 3.82 -5.20
N ILE A 148 -0.39 4.81 -6.03
CA ILE A 148 -1.34 5.77 -6.59
C ILE A 148 -1.41 5.52 -8.09
N ALA A 149 -2.58 5.16 -8.58
CA ALA A 149 -2.83 5.07 -10.01
C ALA A 149 -3.37 6.40 -10.52
N VAL A 150 -2.83 6.88 -11.64
CA VAL A 150 -3.33 7.99 -12.44
C VAL A 150 -3.74 7.41 -13.79
N TYR A 151 -5.00 7.55 -14.17
CA TYR A 151 -5.52 6.90 -15.38
C TYR A 151 -6.60 7.75 -16.05
N PRO A 152 -6.76 7.60 -17.38
CA PRO A 152 -7.87 8.21 -18.08
C PRO A 152 -9.18 7.48 -17.76
N ILE A 153 -10.26 8.24 -17.69
CA ILE A 153 -11.64 7.77 -17.58
C ILE A 153 -12.49 8.52 -18.59
N TYR A 154 -13.38 7.79 -19.27
CA TYR A 154 -14.32 8.36 -20.23
C TYR A 154 -15.71 8.41 -19.60
N GLY A 155 -16.30 9.58 -19.57
CA GLY A 155 -17.63 9.77 -19.00
C GLY A 155 -18.34 10.96 -19.64
N VAL A 156 -19.63 11.07 -19.38
CA VAL A 156 -20.39 12.25 -19.81
C VAL A 156 -20.18 13.35 -18.78
N ARG A 157 -19.67 14.52 -19.21
CA ARG A 157 -19.56 15.71 -18.36
C ARG A 157 -20.65 16.69 -18.77
N GLY A 158 -21.76 16.71 -18.02
CA GLY A 158 -22.92 17.56 -18.32
C GLY A 158 -24.10 16.80 -18.94
N VAL A 159 -25.12 17.55 -19.37
CA VAL A 159 -26.34 16.99 -20.02
C VAL A 159 -26.17 16.78 -21.52
N GLU A 160 -25.12 17.37 -22.11
CA GLU A 160 -24.78 17.25 -23.52
C GLU A 160 -24.07 15.91 -23.72
N SER A 161 -24.58 15.07 -24.63
CA SER A 161 -24.28 13.64 -24.73
C SER A 161 -22.87 13.27 -25.21
N ASN A 162 -21.91 14.19 -25.13
CA ASN A 162 -20.55 13.97 -25.56
C ASN A 162 -19.72 13.37 -24.42
N GLN A 163 -19.08 12.24 -24.69
CA GLN A 163 -18.11 11.69 -23.77
C GLN A 163 -16.85 12.54 -23.76
N VAL A 164 -16.38 12.85 -22.56
CA VAL A 164 -15.16 13.61 -22.33
C VAL A 164 -14.15 12.69 -21.68
N LYS A 165 -12.94 12.66 -22.23
CA LYS A 165 -11.78 12.06 -21.57
C LYS A 165 -11.40 12.94 -20.39
N SER A 166 -11.50 12.42 -19.18
CA SER A 166 -10.96 13.04 -17.97
C SER A 166 -9.82 12.18 -17.44
N TRP A 167 -8.97 12.77 -16.61
CA TRP A 167 -7.93 12.09 -15.87
C TRP A 167 -8.35 12.01 -14.40
N PHE A 168 -8.09 10.87 -13.79
CA PHE A 168 -8.43 10.60 -12.41
C PHE A 168 -7.24 9.96 -11.72
N TRP A 169 -7.14 10.15 -10.40
CA TRP A 169 -6.19 9.40 -9.60
C TRP A 169 -6.89 8.75 -8.42
N THR A 170 -6.40 7.57 -8.03
CA THR A 170 -6.94 6.83 -6.89
C THR A 170 -5.81 6.16 -6.13
N THR A 171 -6.05 6.01 -4.83
CA THR A 171 -5.34 5.07 -3.97
C THR A 171 -6.30 3.96 -3.55
N THR A 172 -5.88 3.11 -2.62
CA THR A 172 -6.74 2.10 -1.99
C THR A 172 -7.81 2.72 -1.06
N SER A 173 -7.55 3.88 -0.47
CA SER A 173 -8.39 4.52 0.55
C SER A 173 -8.88 5.92 0.19
N THR A 174 -8.31 6.54 -0.84
CA THR A 174 -8.60 7.91 -1.26
C THR A 174 -8.87 7.95 -2.74
N GLN A 175 -9.89 8.71 -3.11
CA GLN A 175 -10.25 8.98 -4.49
C GLN A 175 -9.95 10.46 -4.78
N GLY A 176 -9.29 10.72 -5.90
CA GLY A 176 -8.98 12.06 -6.36
C GLY A 176 -10.17 12.75 -7.01
N THR A 177 -9.92 13.93 -7.55
CA THR A 177 -10.86 14.65 -8.42
C THR A 177 -10.59 14.34 -9.88
N PHE A 178 -11.52 14.76 -10.75
CA PHE A 178 -11.31 14.70 -12.21
C PHE A 178 -10.46 15.89 -12.67
N PHE A 179 -9.61 15.64 -13.66
CA PHE A 179 -8.75 16.63 -14.31
C PHE A 179 -8.91 16.55 -15.83
N ASP A 180 -8.62 17.63 -16.54
CA ASP A 180 -8.75 17.64 -18.00
C ASP A 180 -7.51 17.05 -18.68
N THR A 181 -6.36 17.06 -17.99
CA THR A 181 -5.08 16.58 -18.52
C THR A 181 -4.34 15.67 -17.54
N ALA A 182 -3.49 14.80 -18.09
CA ALA A 182 -2.60 13.96 -17.29
C ALA A 182 -1.67 14.78 -16.40
N ALA A 183 -1.15 15.90 -16.93
CA ALA A 183 -0.23 16.78 -16.23
C ALA A 183 -0.88 17.40 -14.97
N GLN A 184 -2.15 17.83 -15.06
CA GLN A 184 -2.89 18.33 -13.91
C GLN A 184 -3.11 17.24 -12.85
N ALA A 185 -3.49 16.03 -13.26
CA ALA A 185 -3.64 14.91 -12.34
C ALA A 185 -2.32 14.54 -11.65
N GLN A 186 -1.21 14.53 -12.40
CA GLN A 186 0.13 14.28 -11.87
C GLN A 186 0.57 15.36 -10.87
N ALA A 187 0.31 16.64 -11.16
CA ALA A 187 0.62 17.74 -10.25
C ALA A 187 -0.19 17.65 -8.94
N ALA A 188 -1.46 17.25 -9.03
CA ALA A 188 -2.29 17.00 -7.87
C ALA A 188 -1.77 15.82 -7.03
N VAL A 189 -1.35 14.72 -7.68
CA VAL A 189 -0.72 13.60 -6.99
C VAL A 189 0.60 14.02 -6.33
N ALA A 190 1.47 14.77 -7.01
CA ALA A 190 2.70 15.27 -6.41
C ALA A 190 2.42 16.11 -5.15
N SER A 191 1.39 16.97 -5.20
CA SER A 191 0.95 17.75 -4.04
C SER A 191 0.44 16.86 -2.90
N PHE A 192 -0.35 15.83 -3.22
CA PHE A 192 -0.84 14.85 -2.25
C PHE A 192 0.31 14.09 -1.58
N VAL A 193 1.31 13.65 -2.35
CA VAL A 193 2.51 12.95 -1.84
C VAL A 193 3.30 13.86 -0.91
N ASN A 194 3.51 15.13 -1.29
CA ASN A 194 4.22 16.09 -0.44
C ASN A 194 3.49 16.36 0.88
N ALA A 195 2.16 16.38 0.87
CA ALA A 195 1.34 16.53 2.06
C ALA A 195 1.28 15.26 2.94
N ASN A 196 1.58 14.08 2.37
CA ASN A 196 1.52 12.79 3.03
C ASN A 196 2.84 12.02 2.84
N PRO A 197 3.95 12.47 3.44
CA PRO A 197 5.29 11.91 3.22
C PRO A 197 5.45 10.47 3.77
N THR A 198 4.43 9.92 4.41
CA THR A 198 4.44 8.56 4.94
C THR A 198 4.30 7.53 3.81
N GLY A 199 5.44 7.03 3.35
CA GLY A 199 5.50 5.84 2.49
C GLY A 199 5.49 6.19 1.01
N THR A 200 6.66 6.07 0.41
CA THR A 200 6.99 6.31 -0.99
C THR A 200 5.89 5.82 -1.94
N VAL A 201 5.27 6.78 -2.61
CA VAL A 201 4.20 6.56 -3.59
C VAL A 201 4.77 6.11 -4.92
N VAL A 202 4.22 5.02 -5.47
CA VAL A 202 4.42 4.70 -6.89
C VAL A 202 3.29 5.31 -7.68
N ILE A 203 3.62 6.24 -8.58
CA ILE A 203 2.67 6.82 -9.52
C ILE A 203 2.67 5.95 -10.77
N VAL A 204 1.60 5.21 -11.00
CA VAL A 204 1.42 4.51 -12.28
C VAL A 204 0.52 5.35 -13.17
N ILE A 205 1.03 5.77 -14.32
CA ILE A 205 0.25 6.47 -15.34
C ILE A 205 -0.16 5.43 -16.38
N SER A 206 -1.46 5.09 -16.37
CA SER A 206 -2.05 4.26 -17.42
C SER A 206 -2.19 5.08 -18.72
N LYS A 207 -1.92 4.45 -19.87
CA LYS A 207 -2.00 5.08 -21.20
C LYS A 207 -3.44 5.24 -21.67
#